data_AF-V5V3W9-F1
#
_entry.id   AF-V5V3W9-F1
#
_cell.length_a   1.000
_cell.length_b   1.000
_cell.length_c   1.000
_cell.angle_alpha   90.00
_cell.angle_beta   90.00
_cell.angle_gamma   90.00
#
_symmetry.space_group_name_H-M   'P 1'
#
loop_
_entity.id
_entity.type
_entity.pdbx_description
1 polymer ?
#
loop_
_entity_poly.entity_id
_entity_poly.type
_entity_poly.pdbx_seq_one_letter_code
_entity_poly.pdbx_strand_id
1 'polypeptide(L)' 'MQTTLSTKELATALFDAVRIAPEDWHRLKGNRRARALEQAAAALVYLLKENDAEALAHLQQAVGWLDRSISPPPCRTHHH' A
#
# COMPACT_ATOMS: atom_id res chain seq x y z
N MET A 1 0.19 13.35 28.61
CA MET A 1 1.39 12.53 28.33
C MET A 1 1.54 12.44 26.82
N GLN A 2 2.67 12.87 26.25
CA GLN A 2 2.96 12.63 24.84
C GLN A 2 3.56 11.23 24.72
N THR A 3 2.90 10.33 24.01
CA THR A 3 3.41 8.97 23.76
C THR A 3 4.42 9.07 22.62
N THR A 4 5.71 8.91 22.92
CA THR A 4 6.75 8.84 21.90
C THR A 4 6.64 7.49 21.20
N LEU A 5 6.14 7.49 19.96
CA LEU A 5 6.11 6.30 19.12
C LEU A 5 7.48 6.09 18.47
N SER A 6 7.92 4.83 18.39
CA SER A 6 9.07 4.46 17.57
C SER A 6 8.76 4.66 16.07
N THR A 7 9.80 4.77 15.25
CA THR A 7 9.65 4.90 13.80
C THR A 7 8.89 3.71 13.19
N LYS A 8 9.08 2.50 13.74
CA LYS A 8 8.36 1.29 13.33
C LYS A 8 6.86 1.39 13.63
N GLU A 9 6.50 1.87 14.81
CA GLU A 9 5.10 2.08 15.19
C GLU A 9 4.44 3.17 14.34
N LEU A 10 5.14 4.27 14.05
CA LEU A 10 4.65 5.32 13.16
C LEU A 10 4.40 4.81 11.74
N ALA A 11 5.34 4.05 11.16
CA ALA A 11 5.16 3.48 9.83
C ALA A 11 4.02 2.46 9.79
N THR A 12 3.88 1.65 10.84
CA THR A 12 2.79 0.66 10.95
C THR A 12 1.44 1.36 11.07
N ALA A 13 1.33 2.38 11.93
CA ALA A 13 0.13 3.19 12.08
C ALA A 13 -0.24 3.93 10.79
N LEU A 14 0.75 4.45 10.05
CA LEU A 14 0.53 5.03 8.73
C LEU A 14 -0.04 3.99 7.76
N PHE A 15 0.59 2.82 7.67
CA PHE A 15 0.13 1.74 6.78
C PHE A 15 -1.30 1.31 7.12
N ASP A 16 -1.61 1.11 8.39
CA ASP A 16 -2.96 0.76 8.85
C ASP A 16 -3.99 1.85 8.54
N ALA A 17 -3.60 3.12 8.55
CA ALA A 17 -4.49 4.24 8.24
C ALA A 17 -4.78 4.39 6.73
N VAL A 18 -3.90 3.89 5.86
CA VAL A 18 -4.03 4.06 4.39
C VAL A 18 -4.35 2.77 3.65
N ARG A 19 -4.27 1.61 4.30
CA ARG A 19 -4.59 0.32 3.68
C ARG A 19 -6.03 0.30 3.17
N ILE A 20 -6.23 -0.26 1.99
CA ILE A 20 -7.56 -0.41 1.41
C ILE A 20 -8.23 -1.60 2.07
N ALA A 21 -9.21 -1.32 2.92
CA ALA A 21 -10.00 -2.34 3.58
C ALA A 21 -10.87 -3.12 2.56
N PRO A 22 -11.22 -4.39 2.85
CA PRO A 22 -12.04 -5.21 1.95
C PRO A 22 -13.35 -4.54 1.50
N GLU A 23 -14.01 -3.81 2.39
CA GLU A 23 -15.23 -3.03 2.13
C GLU A 23 -15.01 -1.90 1.11
N ASP A 24 -13.81 -1.33 1.08
CA ASP A 24 -13.42 -0.24 0.19
C ASP A 24 -12.79 -0.72 -1.11
N TRP A 25 -12.51 -2.03 -1.23
CA TRP A 25 -11.82 -2.61 -2.37
C TRP A 25 -12.48 -2.26 -3.69
N HIS A 26 -13.80 -2.44 -3.80
CA HIS A 26 -14.52 -2.19 -5.05
C HIS A 26 -14.43 -0.73 -5.50
N ARG A 27 -14.37 0.20 -4.54
CA ARG A 27 -14.24 1.64 -4.78
C ARG A 27 -12.81 2.06 -5.12
N LEU A 28 -11.82 1.49 -4.42
CA LEU A 28 -10.44 1.99 -4.44
C LEU A 28 -9.45 1.11 -5.21
N LYS A 29 -9.81 -0.11 -5.64
CA LYS A 29 -8.89 -1.02 -6.35
C LYS A 29 -8.24 -0.43 -7.60
N GLY A 30 -8.92 0.49 -8.29
CA GLY A 30 -8.41 1.21 -9.47
C GLY A 30 -7.94 2.63 -9.18
N ASN A 31 -8.08 3.10 -7.93
CA ASN A 31 -7.62 4.43 -7.55
C ASN A 31 -6.10 4.41 -7.41
N ARG A 32 -5.43 4.87 -8.47
CA ARG A 32 -3.96 4.92 -8.58
C ARG A 32 -3.29 5.59 -7.39
N ARG A 33 -3.84 6.71 -6.90
CA ARG A 33 -3.27 7.43 -5.77
C ARG A 33 -3.41 6.63 -4.47
N ALA A 34 -4.57 6.04 -4.22
CA ALA A 34 -4.80 5.23 -3.02
C ALA A 34 -3.90 3.98 -3.01
N ARG A 35 -3.80 3.29 -4.16
CA ARG A 35 -2.93 2.13 -4.33
C ARG A 35 -1.45 2.50 -4.17
N ALA A 36 -1.00 3.59 -4.78
CA ALA A 36 0.38 4.05 -4.63
C ALA A 36 0.71 4.39 -3.17
N LEU A 37 -0.20 5.08 -2.46
CA LEU A 37 -0.01 5.44 -1.06
C LEU A 37 0.08 4.21 -0.16
N GLU A 38 -0.82 3.24 -0.34
CA GLU A 38 -0.80 1.97 0.39
C GLU A 38 0.53 1.22 0.20
N GLN A 39 0.99 1.11 -1.05
CA GLN A 39 2.25 0.43 -1.37
C GLN A 39 3.47 1.18 -0.80
N ALA A 40 3.49 2.52 -0.90
CA ALA A 40 4.57 3.32 -0.32
C ALA A 40 4.63 3.19 1.22
N ALA A 41 3.48 3.19 1.90
CA ALA A 41 3.42 3.00 3.34
C ALA A 41 3.90 1.59 3.76
N ALA A 42 3.53 0.55 3.01
CA ALA A 42 4.04 -0.80 3.22
C ALA A 42 5.56 -0.86 3.06
N ALA A 43 6.13 -0.22 2.03
CA ALA A 43 7.57 -0.18 1.81
C ALA A 43 8.33 0.42 3.00
N LEU A 44 7.82 1.49 3.62
CA LEU A 44 8.42 2.08 4.82
C LEU A 44 8.46 1.09 5.98
N VAL A 45 7.40 0.31 6.18
CA VAL A 45 7.37 -0.74 7.21
C VAL A 45 8.45 -1.79 6.97
N TYR A 46 8.66 -2.21 5.72
CA TYR A 46 9.68 -3.21 5.38
C TYR A 46 11.10 -2.67 5.46
N LEU A 47 11.38 -1.44 5.02
CA LEU A 47 12.70 -0.80 5.19
C LEU A 47 13.09 -0.72 6.66
N LEU A 48 12.16 -0.30 7.53
CA LEU A 48 12.42 -0.23 8.97
C LEU A 48 12.61 -1.59 9.64
N LYS A 49 12.21 -2.68 8.96
CA LYS A 49 12.46 -4.07 9.36
C LYS A 49 13.69 -4.67 8.67
N GLU A 50 14.48 -3.86 7.95
CA GLU A 50 15.67 -4.29 7.22
C GLU A 50 15.35 -5.38 6.17
N ASN A 51 14.15 -5.31 5.58
CA ASN A 51 13.72 -6.21 4.51
C ASN A 51 13.62 -5.46 3.18
N ASP A 52 14.78 -5.25 2.56
CA ASP A 52 14.92 -4.45 1.34
C ASP A 52 14.22 -5.07 0.13
N ALA A 53 14.15 -6.40 0.06
CA ALA A 53 13.50 -7.10 -1.05
C ALA A 53 12.00 -6.82 -1.11
N GLU A 54 11.31 -6.94 0.03
CA GLU A 54 9.88 -6.61 0.12
C GLU A 54 9.63 -5.10 -0.04
N ALA A 55 10.49 -4.28 0.55
CA ALA A 55 10.41 -2.83 0.38
C ALA A 55 10.52 -2.42 -1.09
N LEU A 56 11.48 -2.97 -1.82
CA LEU A 56 11.67 -2.69 -3.24
C LEU A 56 10.46 -3.10 -4.07
N ALA A 57 9.90 -4.29 -3.83
CA ALA A 57 8.70 -4.76 -4.51
C ALA A 57 7.53 -3.79 -4.31
N HIS A 58 7.30 -3.34 -3.08
CA HIS A 58 6.27 -2.36 -2.75
C HIS A 58 6.53 -0.98 -3.40
N LEU A 59 7.78 -0.50 -3.43
CA LEU A 59 8.13 0.74 -4.11
C LEU A 59 7.88 0.67 -5.62
N GLN A 60 8.24 -0.44 -6.26
CA GLN A 60 7.97 -0.67 -7.68
C GLN A 60 6.47 -0.68 -7.98
N GLN A 61 5.66 -1.30 -7.10
CA GLN A 61 4.21 -1.23 -7.21
C GLN A 61 3.70 0.22 -7.08
N ALA A 62 4.20 0.98 -6.10
CA ALA A 62 3.80 2.37 -5.91
C ALA A 62 4.11 3.24 -7.14
N VAL A 63 5.31 3.09 -7.70
CA VAL A 63 5.71 3.75 -8.96
C VAL A 63 4.79 3.32 -10.09
N GLY A 64 4.55 2.02 -10.24
CA GLY A 64 3.72 1.49 -11.32
C GLY A 64 2.27 1.98 -11.31
N TRP A 65 1.73 2.26 -10.12
CA TRP A 65 0.43 2.90 -9.98
C TRP A 65 0.46 4.38 -10.40
N LEU A 66 1.52 5.11 -10.08
CA LEU A 66 1.64 6.54 -10.40
C LEU A 66 1.95 6.78 -11.89
N ASP A 67 2.84 5.99 -12.48
CA ASP A 67 3.25 6.09 -13.89
C ASP A 67 2.30 5.39 -14.86
N ARG A 68 1.31 4.67 -14.32
CA ARG A 68 0.26 3.93 -15.05
C ARG A 68 0.75 2.68 -15.79
N SER A 69 1.94 2.17 -15.48
CA SER A 69 2.42 0.88 -15.98
C SER A 69 1.68 -0.31 -15.36
N ILE A 70 1.08 -0.14 -14.19
CA ILE A 70 0.21 -1.13 -13.55
C ILE A 70 -1.25 -0.75 -13.74
N SER A 71 -2.06 -1.75 -14.08
CA SER A 71 -3.52 -1.65 -14.12
C SER A 71 -4.16 -2.54 -13.06
N PRO A 72 -5.31 -2.13 -12.51
CA PRO A 72 -6.05 -2.99 -11.58
C PRO A 72 -6.39 -4.32 -12.27
N PRO A 73 -6.29 -5.45 -11.54
CA PRO A 73 -6.72 -6.72 -12.09
C PRO A 73 -8.19 -6.62 -12.54
N PRO A 74 -8.56 -7.25 -13.68
CA PRO A 74 -9.92 -7.24 -14.16
C PRO A 74 -10.86 -7.78 -13.06
N CYS A 75 -12.05 -7.20 -12.94
CA CYS A 75 -13.10 -7.79 -12.11
C CYS A 75 -13.27 -9.25 -12.56
N ARG A 76 -13.28 -10.20 -11.62
CA ARG A 76 -13.84 -11.53 -11.90
C ARG A 76 -15.32 -11.31 -12.20
N THR A 77 -15.66 -11.12 -13.46
CA THR A 77 -17.04 -11.25 -13.93
C THR A 77 -17.51 -12.62 -13.49
N HIS A 78 -18.61 -12.65 -12.74
CA HIS A 78 -19.33 -13.88 -12.45
C HIS A 78 -19.51 -14.63 -13.78
N HIS A 79 -18.90 -15.80 -13.91
CA HIS A 79 -19.35 -16.77 -14.90
C HIS A 79 -20.73 -17.22 -14.41
N HIS A 80 -21.77 -16.87 -15.17
CA HIS A 80 -23.07 -17.53 -15.08
C HIS A 80 -22.99 -18.90 -15.75
#